data_AF-A0A7H0VDF1-F1
#
_entry.id   AF-A0A7H0VDF1-F1
#
_cell.length_a   1.000
_cell.length_b   1.000
_cell.length_c   1.000
_cell.angle_alpha   90.00
_cell.angle_beta   90.00
_cell.angle_gamma   90.00
#
_symmetry.space_group_name_H-M   'P 1'
#
loop_
_entity.id
_entity.type
_entity.pdbx_description
1 polymer ?
#
loop_
_entity_poly.entity_id
_entity_poly.type
_entity_poly.pdbx_seq_one_letter_code
_entity_poly.pdbx_strand_id
1 'polypeptide(L)'
;MSLKPILLLSLVLSSSFLRAQQDTLVYFEVRFDLDSDRLKASEKESLDSLLLQYPISILKGVKLYGHTDSLADIDYNRKLSKRRVLSVLQYLVYQKLDPRLASTDFYGEEKPRYSNAPEERFKNRRVELEFLVDLSLLPDPERKISEQSLETGTKIRLANLNFVGNQAIPMWHSMDELRELLLVMERNPELEIKLHGHVCCSNDFELSVARARMVYDFLLSQGISKNRIEYEGHGNRQPLFDEVDEKSRALNRRVEAEILFNDSKRKEAEAKARLRVEAPVMNVQFIKGNARLSPSGDFMLSLIADMLKESEGLFFEFEVYDNINDSRLSAQRASAIERTFRKKGVKNNLFKVNTLAYRPGLEQSADINLIRVKLIEK
;
A
#
# COMPACT_ATOMS: atom_id res chain seq x y z
N MET A 1 52.63 -53.94 -18.93
CA MET A 1 51.80 -53.76 -17.71
C MET A 1 50.84 -52.61 -17.96
N SER A 2 49.56 -52.83 -17.66
CA SER A 2 48.38 -52.06 -18.07
C SER A 2 48.39 -50.61 -17.58
N LEU A 3 48.23 -49.65 -18.50
CA LEU A 3 47.75 -48.30 -18.21
C LEU A 3 46.21 -48.33 -18.22
N LYS A 4 45.59 -48.03 -17.07
CA LYS A 4 44.15 -47.80 -16.94
C LYS A 4 43.83 -46.33 -17.27
N PRO A 5 42.70 -46.03 -17.94
CA PRO A 5 42.26 -44.66 -18.15
C PRO A 5 41.69 -44.09 -16.84
N ILE A 6 42.16 -42.91 -16.44
CA ILE A 6 41.57 -42.13 -15.34
C ILE A 6 40.34 -41.41 -15.92
N LEU A 7 39.17 -41.82 -15.46
CA LEU A 7 37.88 -41.21 -15.73
C LEU A 7 37.87 -39.80 -15.10
N LEU A 8 37.85 -38.75 -15.93
CA LEU A 8 37.64 -37.37 -15.46
C LEU A 8 36.15 -37.22 -15.11
N LEU A 9 35.80 -37.41 -13.83
CA LEU A 9 34.47 -37.11 -13.31
C LEU A 9 34.37 -35.59 -13.16
N SER A 10 33.83 -34.90 -14.17
CA SER A 10 33.45 -33.49 -14.03
C SER A 10 32.27 -33.40 -13.08
N LEU A 11 32.55 -33.13 -11.80
CA LEU A 11 31.55 -32.78 -10.82
C LEU A 11 31.01 -31.39 -11.20
N VAL A 12 29.93 -31.35 -11.99
CA VAL A 12 29.10 -30.15 -12.12
C VAL A 12 28.45 -29.97 -10.75
N LEU A 13 29.13 -29.25 -9.87
CA LEU A 13 28.52 -28.67 -8.69
C LEU A 13 27.49 -27.67 -9.20
N SER A 14 26.26 -28.14 -9.38
CA SER A 14 25.08 -27.29 -9.42
C SER A 14 25.07 -26.51 -8.12
N SER A 15 25.60 -25.29 -8.15
CA SER A 15 25.44 -24.32 -7.09
C SER A 15 23.98 -23.91 -7.07
N SER A 16 23.13 -24.75 -6.47
CA SER A 16 21.89 -24.33 -5.87
C SER A 16 22.26 -23.31 -4.80
N PHE A 17 22.22 -22.03 -5.18
CA PHE A 17 22.24 -20.92 -4.24
C PHE A 17 21.00 -21.05 -3.35
N LEU A 18 21.15 -21.75 -2.22
CA LEU A 18 20.32 -21.50 -1.04
C LEU A 18 20.64 -20.08 -0.59
N ARG A 19 19.85 -19.12 -1.08
CA ARG A 19 19.92 -17.73 -0.62
C ARG A 19 19.26 -17.69 0.75
N ALA A 20 20.08 -17.71 1.80
CA ALA A 20 19.60 -17.50 3.17
C ALA A 20 18.91 -16.14 3.26
N GLN A 21 17.64 -16.16 3.64
CA GLN A 21 16.76 -15.02 3.85
C GLN A 21 17.30 -14.24 5.06
N GLN A 22 17.66 -12.96 4.90
CA GLN A 22 18.36 -12.22 5.93
C GLN A 22 17.37 -11.43 6.80
N ASP A 23 17.11 -11.93 8.00
CA ASP A 23 16.35 -11.23 9.03
C ASP A 23 17.00 -9.88 9.36
N THR A 24 16.19 -8.84 9.59
CA THR A 24 16.68 -7.50 9.94
C THR A 24 16.34 -7.16 11.38
N LEU A 25 17.30 -6.55 12.09
CA LEU A 25 17.12 -6.08 13.45
C LEU A 25 16.80 -4.59 13.46
N VAL A 26 15.63 -4.22 13.96
CA VAL A 26 15.21 -2.82 14.12
C VAL A 26 15.33 -2.42 15.59
N TYR A 27 16.06 -1.35 15.87
CA TYR A 27 16.28 -0.85 17.21
C TYR A 27 15.39 0.37 17.50
N PHE A 28 14.77 0.40 18.69
CA PHE A 28 13.92 1.51 19.13
C PHE A 28 14.06 1.76 20.64
N GLU A 29 13.79 2.99 21.09
CA GLU A 29 13.84 3.36 22.51
C GLU A 29 12.53 4.00 22.96
N VAL A 30 12.02 3.52 24.08
CA VAL A 30 10.89 4.11 24.80
C VAL A 30 11.42 4.83 26.03
N ARG A 31 11.05 6.09 26.23
CA ARG A 31 11.52 6.91 27.36
C ARG A 31 10.53 6.98 28.51
N PHE A 32 11.06 7.17 29.71
CA PHE A 32 10.29 7.25 30.94
C PHE A 32 10.66 8.47 31.78
N ASP A 33 9.67 8.99 32.49
CA ASP A 33 9.89 10.02 33.49
C ASP A 33 10.68 9.49 34.69
N LEU A 34 11.18 10.43 35.49
CA LEU A 34 11.79 10.12 36.77
C LEU A 34 10.82 9.28 37.61
N ASP A 35 11.34 8.21 38.17
CA ASP A 35 10.63 7.30 39.07
C ASP A 35 9.30 6.73 38.54
N SER A 36 9.19 6.58 37.23
CA SER A 36 7.94 6.14 36.58
C SER A 36 8.16 4.97 35.63
N ASP A 37 7.22 4.02 35.65
CA ASP A 37 7.02 2.95 34.67
C ASP A 37 5.79 3.16 33.79
N ARG A 38 5.20 4.36 33.85
CA ARG A 38 4.02 4.72 33.05
C ARG A 38 4.43 5.13 31.64
N LEU A 39 3.94 4.39 30.65
CA LEU A 39 3.98 4.79 29.24
C LEU A 39 3.11 6.03 29.00
N LYS A 40 3.75 7.13 28.62
CA LYS A 40 3.07 8.36 28.19
C LYS A 40 2.36 8.17 26.85
N ALA A 41 1.38 9.04 26.57
CA ALA A 41 0.70 9.06 25.29
C ALA A 41 1.69 9.24 24.11
N SER A 42 2.65 10.15 24.23
CA SER A 42 3.68 10.39 23.21
C SER A 42 4.54 9.15 22.91
N GLU A 43 4.85 8.35 23.92
CA GLU A 43 5.64 7.11 23.76
C GLU A 43 4.80 6.01 23.13
N LYS A 44 3.50 5.94 23.46
CA LYS A 44 2.55 5.05 22.78
C LYS A 44 2.42 5.42 21.31
N GLU A 45 2.24 6.70 20.98
CA GLU A 45 2.20 7.18 19.58
C GLU A 45 3.48 6.84 18.81
N SER A 46 4.64 6.89 19.47
CA SER A 46 5.92 6.54 18.85
C SER A 46 6.04 5.02 18.64
N LEU A 47 5.55 4.20 19.57
CA LEU A 47 5.43 2.75 19.40
C LEU A 47 4.40 2.38 18.32
N ASP A 48 3.27 3.07 18.25
CA ASP A 48 2.28 2.92 17.17
C ASP A 48 2.94 3.22 15.81
N SER A 49 3.73 4.29 15.73
CA SER A 49 4.50 4.63 14.51
C SER A 49 5.52 3.57 14.12
N LEU A 50 6.19 2.95 15.10
CA LEU A 50 7.09 1.82 14.86
C LEU A 50 6.34 0.59 14.34
N LEU A 51 5.22 0.23 14.97
CA LEU A 51 4.39 -0.92 14.57
C LEU A 51 3.69 -0.69 13.22
N LEU A 52 3.50 0.57 12.84
CA LEU A 52 3.07 0.96 11.50
C LEU A 52 4.14 0.73 10.43
N GLN A 53 5.42 0.82 10.78
CA GLN A 53 6.54 0.54 9.88
C GLN A 53 6.88 -0.96 9.87
N TYR A 54 6.78 -1.61 11.03
CA TYR A 54 7.08 -3.01 11.24
C TYR A 54 5.94 -3.72 11.98
N PRO A 55 4.88 -4.14 11.27
CA PRO A 55 3.71 -4.78 11.87
C PRO A 55 4.03 -6.03 12.69
N ILE A 56 3.25 -6.33 13.70
CA ILE A 56 3.47 -7.53 14.54
C ILE A 56 3.47 -8.84 13.74
N SER A 57 2.70 -8.90 12.65
CA SER A 57 2.63 -10.06 11.76
C SER A 57 3.94 -10.41 11.05
N ILE A 58 4.88 -9.48 10.97
CA ILE A 58 6.19 -9.69 10.34
C ILE A 58 7.32 -9.89 11.36
N LEU A 59 7.01 -9.82 12.65
CA LEU A 59 8.00 -9.99 13.71
C LEU A 59 8.26 -11.48 13.94
N LYS A 60 9.52 -11.88 13.80
CA LYS A 60 10.04 -13.18 14.22
C LYS A 60 10.37 -13.21 15.71
N GLY A 61 10.59 -12.05 16.31
CA GLY A 61 10.86 -11.91 17.73
C GLY A 61 11.01 -10.46 18.16
N VAL A 62 10.88 -10.20 19.46
CA VAL A 62 11.12 -8.90 20.08
C VAL A 62 11.96 -9.11 21.32
N LYS A 63 13.04 -8.34 21.49
CA LYS A 63 13.78 -8.26 22.75
C LYS A 63 13.55 -6.91 23.41
N LEU A 64 13.36 -6.90 24.73
CA LEU A 64 13.17 -5.68 25.50
C LEU A 64 14.18 -5.61 26.66
N TYR A 65 14.88 -4.47 26.78
CA TYR A 65 15.89 -4.23 27.80
C TYR A 65 15.55 -3.01 28.63
N GLY A 66 15.37 -3.17 29.94
CA GLY A 66 14.98 -2.09 30.83
C GLY A 66 16.18 -1.39 31.48
N HIS A 67 16.17 -0.05 31.51
CA HIS A 67 17.21 0.77 32.13
C HIS A 67 16.64 1.89 33.03
N THR A 68 17.49 2.35 33.95
CA THR A 68 17.25 3.51 34.81
C THR A 68 18.48 4.43 34.80
N ASP A 69 18.31 5.63 35.35
CA ASP A 69 19.45 6.49 35.69
C ASP A 69 20.02 6.12 37.06
N SER A 70 21.12 6.79 37.45
CA SER A 70 21.92 6.43 38.62
C SER A 70 21.49 7.12 39.93
N LEU A 71 20.22 7.46 40.08
CA LEU A 71 19.73 8.27 41.22
C LEU A 71 19.32 7.44 42.44
N ALA A 72 19.11 6.14 42.27
CA ALA A 72 18.63 5.23 43.31
C ALA A 72 19.57 4.03 43.44
N ASP A 73 19.33 3.18 44.45
CA ASP A 73 20.13 1.97 44.63
C ASP A 73 19.85 0.92 43.53
N ILE A 74 20.81 0.01 43.35
CA ILE A 74 20.80 -1.01 42.30
C ILE A 74 19.53 -1.87 42.35
N ASP A 75 19.11 -2.32 43.54
CA ASP A 75 17.95 -3.21 43.70
C ASP A 75 16.64 -2.49 43.35
N TYR A 76 16.52 -1.23 43.76
CA TYR A 76 15.41 -0.37 43.36
C TYR A 76 15.35 -0.20 41.85
N ASN A 77 16.48 0.15 41.25
CA ASN A 77 16.62 0.43 39.83
C ASN A 77 16.35 -0.82 38.95
N ARG A 78 16.78 -2.01 39.40
CA ARG A 78 16.41 -3.28 38.76
C ARG A 78 14.91 -3.55 38.80
N LYS A 79 14.24 -3.30 39.94
CA LYS A 79 12.78 -3.45 40.04
C LYS A 79 12.03 -2.46 39.15
N LEU A 80 12.48 -1.21 39.09
CA LEU A 80 11.87 -0.17 38.27
C LEU A 80 12.03 -0.45 36.77
N SER A 81 13.23 -0.80 36.32
CA SER A 81 13.47 -1.21 34.91
C SER A 81 12.64 -2.42 34.51
N LYS A 82 12.45 -3.39 35.42
CA LYS A 82 11.53 -4.52 35.19
C LYS A 82 10.09 -4.07 34.95
N ARG A 83 9.55 -3.19 35.79
CA ARG A 83 8.18 -2.67 35.60
C ARG A 83 8.04 -1.94 34.27
N ARG A 84 9.02 -1.12 33.88
CA ARG A 84 9.03 -0.42 32.58
C ARG A 84 8.93 -1.37 31.40
N VAL A 85 9.74 -2.42 31.37
CA VAL A 85 9.68 -3.41 30.29
C VAL A 85 8.35 -4.13 30.27
N LEU A 86 7.79 -4.48 31.44
CA LEU A 86 6.46 -5.09 31.50
C LEU A 86 5.37 -4.15 30.96
N SER A 87 5.45 -2.84 31.23
CA SER A 87 4.54 -1.86 30.66
C SER A 87 4.59 -1.84 29.12
N VAL A 88 5.80 -1.86 28.54
CA VAL A 88 5.98 -1.91 27.07
C VAL A 88 5.50 -3.24 26.51
N LEU A 89 5.85 -4.37 27.13
CA LEU A 89 5.40 -5.69 26.69
C LEU A 89 3.88 -5.81 26.73
N GLN A 90 3.22 -5.36 27.80
CA GLN A 90 1.75 -5.36 27.90
C GLN A 90 1.11 -4.56 26.77
N TYR A 91 1.71 -3.41 26.42
CA TYR A 91 1.23 -2.60 25.31
C TYR A 91 1.40 -3.31 23.96
N LEU A 92 2.54 -3.95 23.69
CA LEU A 92 2.73 -4.73 22.46
C LEU A 92 1.78 -5.93 22.37
N VAL A 93 1.52 -6.62 23.49
CA VAL A 93 0.54 -7.73 23.57
C VAL A 93 -0.89 -7.21 23.31
N TYR A 94 -1.23 -6.03 23.81
CA TYR A 94 -2.48 -5.36 23.48
C TYR A 94 -2.61 -5.10 21.97
N GLN A 95 -1.49 -4.72 21.31
CA GLN A 95 -1.36 -4.60 19.86
C GLN A 95 -1.26 -5.94 19.11
N LYS A 96 -1.58 -7.06 19.78
CA LYS A 96 -1.64 -8.44 19.24
C LYS A 96 -0.29 -9.17 19.13
N LEU A 97 0.77 -8.70 19.78
CA LEU A 97 2.02 -9.44 19.86
C LEU A 97 1.79 -10.75 20.61
N ASP A 98 2.17 -11.88 20.01
CA ASP A 98 2.24 -13.15 20.73
C ASP A 98 3.36 -13.06 21.80
N PRO A 99 3.04 -13.19 23.10
CA PRO A 99 4.04 -13.09 24.16
C PRO A 99 5.21 -14.07 24.02
N ARG A 100 5.01 -15.19 23.30
CA ARG A 100 6.05 -16.20 23.06
C ARG A 100 7.17 -15.70 22.15
N LEU A 101 6.92 -14.64 21.37
CA LEU A 101 7.90 -13.98 20.52
C LEU A 101 8.77 -12.97 21.29
N ALA A 102 8.42 -12.66 22.55
CA ALA A 102 9.12 -11.68 23.36
C ALA A 102 10.18 -12.31 24.27
N SER A 103 11.35 -11.68 24.33
CA SER A 103 12.39 -11.92 25.34
C SER A 103 12.65 -10.63 26.11
N THR A 104 12.89 -10.72 27.42
CA THR A 104 13.02 -9.54 28.29
C THR A 104 14.21 -9.67 29.24
N ASP A 105 14.88 -8.55 29.50
CA ASP A 105 15.91 -8.43 30.53
C ASP A 105 15.90 -7.00 31.13
N PHE A 106 16.45 -6.82 32.33
CA PHE A 106 16.30 -5.58 33.11
C PHE A 106 17.56 -5.27 33.91
N TYR A 107 18.26 -4.20 33.53
CA TYR A 107 19.61 -3.89 34.03
C TYR A 107 19.64 -2.79 35.09
N GLY A 108 18.53 -2.10 35.34
CA GLY A 108 18.55 -0.89 36.15
C GLY A 108 19.59 0.11 35.64
N GLU A 109 20.50 0.53 36.51
CA GLU A 109 21.57 1.49 36.19
C GLU A 109 22.87 0.85 35.69
N GLU A 110 22.98 -0.49 35.69
CA GLU A 110 24.26 -1.20 35.50
C GLU A 110 24.77 -1.22 34.06
N LYS A 111 23.90 -0.90 33.08
CA LYS A 111 24.26 -0.76 31.66
C LYS A 111 23.87 0.62 31.14
N PRO A 112 24.55 1.71 31.57
CA PRO A 112 24.26 3.04 31.07
C PRO A 112 24.77 3.17 29.64
N ARG A 113 23.96 3.78 28.76
CA ARG A 113 24.37 4.13 27.39
C ARG A 113 24.78 5.59 27.27
N TYR A 114 24.18 6.43 28.11
CA TYR A 114 24.46 7.85 28.19
C TYR A 114 25.18 8.18 29.51
N SER A 115 25.83 9.33 29.55
CA SER A 115 26.49 9.82 30.76
C SER A 115 25.50 9.92 31.93
N ASN A 116 25.96 9.57 33.13
CA ASN A 116 25.20 9.76 34.37
C ASN A 116 25.33 11.20 34.94
N ALA A 117 25.94 12.10 34.17
CA ALA A 117 25.93 13.53 34.48
C ALA A 117 24.48 14.08 34.54
N PRO A 118 24.20 15.09 35.39
CA PRO A 118 22.85 15.62 35.58
C PRO A 118 22.10 16.02 34.30
N GLU A 119 22.84 16.50 33.30
CA GLU A 119 22.32 17.00 32.03
C GLU A 119 21.90 15.88 31.07
N GLU A 120 22.37 14.64 31.29
CA GLU A 120 22.20 13.55 30.33
C GLU A 120 21.55 12.29 30.91
N ARG A 121 21.66 12.08 32.23
CA ARG A 121 21.24 10.83 32.89
C ARG A 121 19.79 10.46 32.61
N PHE A 122 18.92 11.44 32.36
CA PHE A 122 17.52 11.17 32.03
C PHE A 122 17.34 10.30 30.78
N LYS A 123 18.31 10.32 29.84
CA LYS A 123 18.33 9.47 28.66
C LYS A 123 18.52 7.98 29.02
N ASN A 124 19.02 7.68 30.24
CA ASN A 124 19.09 6.31 30.77
C ASN A 124 17.76 5.80 31.34
N ARG A 125 16.72 6.64 31.45
CA ARG A 125 15.38 6.20 31.81
C ARG A 125 14.64 5.70 30.56
N ARG A 126 14.97 4.49 30.13
CA ARG A 126 14.46 3.94 28.87
C ARG A 126 14.19 2.44 28.92
N VAL A 127 13.43 1.98 27.94
CA VAL A 127 13.40 0.58 27.50
C VAL A 127 13.90 0.54 26.07
N GLU A 128 14.89 -0.30 25.80
CA GLU A 128 15.37 -0.58 24.45
C GLU A 128 14.58 -1.76 23.87
N LEU A 129 14.21 -1.67 22.60
CA LEU A 129 13.50 -2.70 21.87
C LEU A 129 14.35 -3.11 20.67
N GLU A 130 14.47 -4.41 20.47
CA GLU A 130 15.06 -5.00 19.26
C GLU A 130 13.99 -5.87 18.58
N PHE A 131 13.47 -5.42 17.44
CA PHE A 131 12.54 -6.19 16.62
C PHE A 131 13.35 -7.03 15.64
N LEU A 132 13.21 -8.35 15.72
CA LEU A 132 13.68 -9.26 14.68
C LEU A 132 12.58 -9.36 13.63
N VAL A 133 12.82 -8.77 12.47
CA VAL A 133 11.83 -8.57 11.41
C VAL A 133 12.14 -9.45 10.21
N ASP A 134 11.12 -10.11 9.69
CA ASP A 134 11.15 -10.69 8.36
C ASP A 134 10.71 -9.65 7.32
N LEU A 135 11.68 -8.94 6.75
CA LEU A 135 11.40 -7.91 5.74
C LEU A 135 10.78 -8.48 4.45
N SER A 136 10.84 -9.80 4.21
CA SER A 136 10.16 -10.38 3.05
C SER A 136 8.63 -10.38 3.19
N LEU A 137 8.14 -10.23 4.43
CA LEU A 137 6.72 -10.10 4.75
C LEU A 137 6.27 -8.62 4.75
N LEU A 138 7.20 -7.66 4.73
CA LEU A 138 6.86 -6.30 4.31
C LEU A 138 6.69 -6.32 2.81
N PRO A 139 5.58 -5.78 2.28
CA PRO A 139 5.57 -5.46 0.89
C PRO A 139 6.46 -4.25 0.68
N ASP A 140 7.72 -4.52 0.33
CA ASP A 140 8.77 -3.56 0.07
C ASP A 140 8.29 -2.56 -1.01
N PRO A 141 7.91 -1.32 -0.64
CA PRO A 141 7.45 -0.33 -1.61
C PRO A 141 8.57 0.11 -2.55
N GLU A 142 9.83 -0.28 -2.27
CA GLU A 142 10.99 -0.02 -3.11
C GLU A 142 11.33 -1.18 -4.06
N ARG A 143 10.81 -2.40 -3.83
CA ARG A 143 11.00 -3.51 -4.78
C ARG A 143 10.05 -3.38 -5.94
N LYS A 144 10.66 -2.89 -7.01
CA LYS A 144 10.23 -3.06 -8.38
C LYS A 144 9.60 -4.43 -8.62
N ILE A 145 8.39 -4.48 -9.18
CA ILE A 145 7.72 -5.71 -9.66
C ILE A 145 8.69 -6.58 -10.50
N SER A 146 9.54 -5.93 -11.29
CA SER A 146 10.54 -6.60 -12.14
C SER A 146 11.65 -7.35 -11.38
N GLU A 147 11.82 -7.06 -10.09
CA GLU A 147 12.79 -7.70 -9.19
C GLU A 147 12.16 -8.82 -8.35
N GLN A 148 10.83 -8.97 -8.41
CA GLN A 148 10.10 -9.99 -7.66
C GLN A 148 10.07 -11.35 -8.39
N SER A 149 9.74 -12.41 -7.66
CA SER A 149 9.56 -13.74 -8.26
C SER A 149 8.33 -13.73 -9.18
N LEU A 150 8.49 -14.31 -10.37
CA LEU A 150 7.42 -14.48 -11.35
C LEU A 150 7.08 -15.96 -11.55
N GLU A 151 7.25 -16.76 -10.50
CA GLU A 151 6.87 -18.18 -10.48
C GLU A 151 5.35 -18.31 -10.33
N THR A 152 4.75 -19.31 -10.97
CA THR A 152 3.32 -19.63 -10.84
C THR A 152 2.91 -19.75 -9.36
N GLY A 153 1.78 -19.14 -9.02
CA GLY A 153 1.25 -19.06 -7.66
C GLY A 153 1.78 -17.88 -6.84
N THR A 154 2.81 -17.17 -7.32
CA THR A 154 3.31 -15.97 -6.63
C THR A 154 2.26 -14.86 -6.66
N LYS A 155 2.01 -14.20 -5.53
CA LYS A 155 1.17 -12.99 -5.46
C LYS A 155 2.04 -11.76 -5.27
N ILE A 156 1.96 -10.84 -6.21
CA ILE A 156 2.69 -9.59 -6.20
C ILE A 156 1.72 -8.47 -5.84
N ARG A 157 1.99 -7.73 -4.77
CA ARG A 157 1.20 -6.55 -4.43
C ARG A 157 1.66 -5.36 -5.30
N LEU A 158 0.70 -4.65 -5.88
CA LEU A 158 0.97 -3.38 -6.57
C LEU A 158 1.10 -2.26 -5.52
N ALA A 159 2.28 -2.18 -4.90
CA ALA A 159 2.50 -1.46 -3.64
C ALA A 159 2.27 0.05 -3.75
N ASN A 160 2.66 0.64 -4.88
CA ASN A 160 2.52 2.08 -5.12
C ASN A 160 1.24 2.44 -5.89
N LEU A 161 0.36 1.46 -6.14
CA LEU A 161 -0.96 1.68 -6.73
C LEU A 161 -1.98 2.12 -5.66
N ASN A 162 -2.26 3.43 -5.65
CA ASN A 162 -3.20 4.07 -4.73
C ASN A 162 -4.38 4.67 -5.50
N PHE A 163 -5.51 4.87 -4.81
CA PHE A 163 -6.75 5.36 -5.42
C PHE A 163 -7.29 6.60 -4.73
N VAL A 164 -7.99 7.45 -5.48
CA VAL A 164 -8.69 8.64 -4.95
C VAL A 164 -9.88 8.21 -4.10
N GLY A 165 -9.70 8.12 -2.79
CA GLY A 165 -10.77 7.74 -1.85
C GLY A 165 -11.54 6.49 -2.29
N ASN A 166 -12.87 6.51 -2.13
CA ASN A 166 -13.77 5.41 -2.52
C ASN A 166 -14.00 5.35 -4.05
N GLN A 167 -12.96 5.54 -4.87
CA GLN A 167 -13.02 5.44 -6.33
C GLN A 167 -12.08 4.36 -6.85
N ALA A 168 -12.27 4.00 -8.11
CA ALA A 168 -11.33 3.21 -8.90
C ALA A 168 -10.38 4.09 -9.74
N ILE A 169 -10.28 5.39 -9.43
CA ILE A 169 -9.37 6.34 -10.07
C ILE A 169 -8.00 6.22 -9.40
N PRO A 170 -6.93 5.79 -10.11
CA PRO A 170 -5.60 5.76 -9.54
C PRO A 170 -5.05 7.17 -9.32
N MET A 171 -4.25 7.35 -8.28
CA MET A 171 -3.52 8.59 -8.03
C MET A 171 -2.44 8.79 -9.11
N TRP A 172 -2.03 10.03 -9.36
CA TRP A 172 -1.04 10.32 -10.41
C TRP A 172 0.31 9.60 -10.20
N HIS A 173 0.77 9.46 -8.96
CA HIS A 173 2.01 8.74 -8.63
C HIS A 173 1.86 7.21 -8.79
N SER A 174 0.64 6.69 -8.95
CA SER A 174 0.41 5.26 -9.24
C SER A 174 0.74 4.87 -10.68
N MET A 175 0.95 5.86 -11.55
CA MET A 175 1.31 5.62 -12.96
C MET A 175 2.64 4.88 -13.10
N ASP A 176 3.58 5.10 -12.17
CA ASP A 176 4.88 4.42 -12.18
C ASP A 176 4.75 2.92 -11.90
N GLU A 177 3.90 2.54 -10.94
CA GLU A 177 3.60 1.14 -10.63
C GLU A 177 2.91 0.45 -11.82
N LEU A 178 1.97 1.13 -12.46
CA LEU A 178 1.28 0.64 -13.66
C LEU A 178 2.25 0.49 -14.84
N ARG A 179 3.16 1.45 -15.03
CA ARG A 179 4.22 1.37 -16.04
C ARG A 179 5.12 0.17 -15.81
N GLU A 180 5.46 -0.07 -14.56
CA GLU A 180 6.31 -1.20 -14.22
C GLU A 180 5.61 -2.54 -14.50
N LEU A 181 4.35 -2.68 -14.07
CA LEU A 181 3.58 -3.90 -14.34
C LEU A 181 3.48 -4.16 -15.85
N LEU A 182 3.22 -3.11 -16.63
CA LEU A 182 3.20 -3.18 -18.09
C LEU A 182 4.55 -3.67 -18.64
N LEU A 183 5.65 -3.05 -18.22
CA LEU A 183 6.99 -3.42 -18.65
C LEU A 183 7.31 -4.88 -18.32
N VAL A 184 6.90 -5.36 -17.14
CA VAL A 184 7.06 -6.77 -16.74
C VAL A 184 6.26 -7.69 -17.66
N MET A 185 5.01 -7.36 -17.98
CA MET A 185 4.19 -8.17 -18.89
C MET A 185 4.69 -8.15 -20.34
N GLU A 186 5.29 -7.05 -20.80
CA GLU A 186 5.92 -6.93 -22.12
C GLU A 186 7.22 -7.75 -22.21
N ARG A 187 8.03 -7.70 -21.15
CA ARG A 187 9.27 -8.49 -21.06
C ARG A 187 9.02 -9.98 -20.90
N ASN A 188 7.85 -10.40 -20.41
CA ASN A 188 7.50 -11.80 -20.25
C ASN A 188 6.25 -12.12 -21.08
N PRO A 189 6.37 -12.46 -22.38
CA PRO A 189 5.23 -12.59 -23.30
C PRO A 189 4.22 -13.68 -22.94
N GLU A 190 4.68 -14.71 -22.23
CA GLU A 190 3.86 -15.83 -21.75
C GLU A 190 3.34 -15.61 -20.32
N LEU A 191 3.64 -14.46 -19.70
CA LEU A 191 3.20 -14.18 -18.34
C LEU A 191 1.68 -13.99 -18.32
N GLU A 192 0.99 -14.85 -17.58
CA GLU A 192 -0.44 -14.76 -17.31
C GLU A 192 -0.66 -14.39 -15.86
N ILE A 193 -1.55 -13.44 -15.60
CA ILE A 193 -1.82 -12.95 -14.25
C ILE A 193 -3.32 -12.90 -13.95
N LYS A 194 -3.66 -13.00 -12.66
CA LYS A 194 -4.99 -12.70 -12.14
C LYS A 194 -4.91 -11.53 -11.17
N LEU A 195 -5.71 -10.51 -11.39
CA LEU A 195 -5.75 -9.29 -10.58
C LEU A 195 -6.80 -9.43 -9.47
N HIS A 196 -6.39 -9.22 -8.23
CA HIS A 196 -7.25 -9.31 -7.04
C HIS A 196 -7.44 -7.92 -6.45
N GLY A 197 -8.67 -7.40 -6.50
CA GLY A 197 -9.01 -6.09 -5.93
C GLY A 197 -9.55 -6.21 -4.51
N HIS A 198 -9.12 -5.31 -3.63
CA HIS A 198 -9.55 -5.25 -2.23
C HIS A 198 -9.98 -3.83 -1.82
N VAL A 199 -10.87 -3.77 -0.83
CA VAL A 199 -11.34 -2.53 -0.20
C VAL A 199 -11.24 -2.64 1.32
N CYS A 200 -11.34 -1.51 2.02
CA CYS A 200 -11.33 -1.45 3.47
C CYS A 200 -12.73 -1.15 4.05
N CYS A 201 -12.92 -1.40 5.36
CA CYS A 201 -14.00 -0.96 6.26
C CYS A 201 -15.41 -1.51 6.00
N SER A 202 -15.88 -1.48 4.76
CA SER A 202 -17.18 -2.00 4.35
C SER A 202 -17.00 -2.98 3.19
N ASN A 203 -17.90 -3.96 3.09
CA ASN A 203 -17.86 -4.92 1.99
C ASN A 203 -18.39 -4.27 0.70
N ASP A 204 -17.58 -3.40 0.10
CA ASP A 204 -17.83 -2.81 -1.22
C ASP A 204 -17.21 -3.67 -2.31
N PHE A 205 -17.92 -4.77 -2.61
CA PHE A 205 -17.50 -5.74 -3.61
C PHE A 205 -17.34 -5.09 -4.99
N GLU A 206 -18.29 -4.24 -5.39
CA GLU A 206 -18.26 -3.54 -6.68
C GLU A 206 -17.04 -2.64 -6.83
N LEU A 207 -16.68 -1.87 -5.79
CA LEU A 207 -15.47 -1.05 -5.82
C LEU A 207 -14.20 -1.91 -5.92
N SER A 208 -14.16 -3.05 -5.22
CA SER A 208 -13.02 -3.97 -5.29
C SER A 208 -12.86 -4.54 -6.71
N VAL A 209 -13.96 -4.94 -7.36
CA VAL A 209 -13.97 -5.37 -8.76
C VAL A 209 -13.56 -4.23 -9.69
N ALA A 210 -14.07 -3.02 -9.47
CA ALA A 210 -13.77 -1.86 -10.31
C ALA A 210 -12.28 -1.48 -10.26
N ARG A 211 -11.62 -1.61 -9.10
CA ARG A 211 -10.17 -1.36 -8.96
C ARG A 211 -9.32 -2.38 -9.70
N ALA A 212 -9.65 -3.67 -9.59
CA ALA A 212 -8.96 -4.72 -10.35
C ALA A 212 -9.19 -4.55 -11.86
N ARG A 213 -10.44 -4.25 -12.25
CA ARG A 213 -10.82 -3.96 -13.63
C ARG A 213 -10.06 -2.75 -14.20
N MET A 214 -9.82 -1.70 -13.41
CA MET A 214 -9.05 -0.54 -13.86
C MET A 214 -7.65 -0.96 -14.34
N VAL A 215 -6.95 -1.81 -13.58
CA VAL A 215 -5.62 -2.31 -13.96
C VAL A 215 -5.70 -3.18 -15.22
N TYR A 216 -6.72 -4.05 -15.29
CA TYR A 216 -7.00 -4.87 -16.48
C TYR A 216 -7.23 -4.00 -17.73
N ASP A 217 -8.13 -3.02 -17.64
CA ASP A 217 -8.49 -2.12 -18.75
C ASP A 217 -7.27 -1.27 -19.18
N PHE A 218 -6.45 -0.83 -18.23
CA PHE A 218 -5.17 -0.20 -18.51
C PHE A 218 -4.27 -1.12 -19.35
N LEU A 219 -3.98 -2.34 -18.88
CA LEU A 219 -3.09 -3.26 -19.60
C LEU A 219 -3.62 -3.61 -21.01
N LEU A 220 -4.94 -3.78 -21.16
CA LEU A 220 -5.58 -3.95 -22.47
C LEU A 220 -5.39 -2.74 -23.39
N SER A 221 -5.56 -1.53 -22.85
CA SER A 221 -5.36 -0.29 -23.63
C SER A 221 -3.92 -0.13 -24.10
N GLN A 222 -2.99 -0.76 -23.37
CA GLN A 222 -1.58 -0.86 -23.73
C GLN A 222 -1.28 -2.07 -24.63
N GLY A 223 -2.28 -2.85 -25.06
CA GLY A 223 -2.11 -3.94 -26.02
C GLY A 223 -1.67 -5.27 -25.42
N ILE A 224 -1.70 -5.43 -24.09
CA ILE A 224 -1.60 -6.77 -23.49
C ILE A 224 -2.86 -7.56 -23.86
N SER A 225 -2.68 -8.80 -24.28
CA SER A 225 -3.79 -9.67 -24.69
C SER A 225 -4.73 -9.96 -23.52
N LYS A 226 -6.04 -9.88 -23.78
CA LYS A 226 -7.10 -10.27 -22.83
C LYS A 226 -6.88 -11.65 -22.22
N ASN A 227 -6.38 -12.61 -23.00
CA ASN A 227 -6.23 -13.99 -22.54
C ASN A 227 -5.13 -14.15 -21.49
N ARG A 228 -4.29 -13.12 -21.29
CA ARG A 228 -3.20 -13.14 -20.31
C ARG A 228 -3.57 -12.51 -18.97
N ILE A 229 -4.78 -11.98 -18.84
CA ILE A 229 -5.18 -11.22 -17.66
C ILE A 229 -6.59 -11.63 -17.25
N GLU A 230 -6.71 -12.10 -16.02
CA GLU A 230 -7.99 -12.24 -15.33
C GLU A 230 -8.10 -11.19 -14.23
N TYR A 231 -9.31 -10.90 -13.75
CA TYR A 231 -9.50 -10.05 -12.57
C TYR A 231 -10.73 -10.46 -11.76
N GLU A 232 -10.68 -10.22 -10.45
CA GLU A 232 -11.80 -10.40 -9.54
C GLU A 232 -11.72 -9.42 -8.35
N GLY A 233 -12.86 -9.21 -7.69
CA GLY A 233 -12.94 -8.44 -6.45
C GLY A 233 -13.12 -9.34 -5.24
N HIS A 234 -12.54 -8.96 -4.11
CA HIS A 234 -12.66 -9.69 -2.85
C HIS A 234 -13.45 -8.94 -1.78
N GLY A 235 -13.83 -7.69 -2.04
CA GLY A 235 -14.42 -6.83 -1.01
C GLY A 235 -13.42 -6.57 0.12
N ASN A 236 -13.91 -6.55 1.36
CA ASN A 236 -13.08 -6.45 2.57
C ASN A 236 -12.80 -7.81 3.24
N ARG A 237 -13.02 -8.93 2.52
CA ARG A 237 -12.97 -10.29 3.08
C ARG A 237 -11.57 -10.85 3.31
N GLN A 238 -10.55 -10.20 2.75
CA GLN A 238 -9.15 -10.61 2.81
C GLN A 238 -8.26 -9.42 3.21
N PRO A 239 -8.42 -8.87 4.43
CA PRO A 239 -7.59 -7.78 4.90
C PRO A 239 -6.15 -8.26 5.11
N LEU A 240 -5.17 -7.42 4.80
CA LEU A 240 -3.77 -7.67 5.18
C LEU A 240 -3.52 -7.33 6.65
N PHE A 241 -4.22 -6.32 7.16
CA PHE A 241 -4.05 -5.79 8.51
C PHE A 241 -5.40 -5.47 9.14
N ASP A 242 -5.44 -5.48 10.47
CA ASP A 242 -6.56 -4.97 11.24
C ASP A 242 -6.67 -3.44 11.04
N GLU A 243 -7.88 -2.93 10.79
CA GLU A 243 -8.15 -1.56 10.33
C GLU A 243 -8.21 -0.50 11.44
N VAL A 244 -7.18 -0.49 12.28
CA VAL A 244 -7.11 0.34 13.49
C VAL A 244 -6.88 1.83 13.20
N ASP A 245 -6.29 2.17 12.05
CA ASP A 245 -5.97 3.54 11.64
C ASP A 245 -6.07 3.74 10.11
N GLU A 246 -5.80 4.96 9.62
CA GLU A 246 -5.91 5.25 8.18
C GLU A 246 -4.82 4.60 7.34
N LYS A 247 -3.64 4.34 7.92
CA LYS A 247 -2.52 3.72 7.20
C LYS A 247 -2.80 2.23 6.96
N SER A 248 -3.25 1.50 7.97
CA SER A 248 -3.70 0.09 7.86
C SER A 248 -4.89 -0.04 6.88
N ARG A 249 -5.85 0.88 6.92
CA ARG A 249 -6.94 0.93 5.92
C ARG A 249 -6.43 1.18 4.50
N ALA A 250 -5.46 2.09 4.33
CA ALA A 250 -4.84 2.33 3.02
C ALA A 250 -4.15 1.08 2.47
N LEU A 251 -3.48 0.31 3.31
CA LEU A 251 -2.83 -0.95 2.93
C LEU A 251 -3.84 -2.05 2.54
N ASN A 252 -5.05 -2.05 3.13
CA ASN A 252 -6.13 -2.96 2.74
C ASN A 252 -6.79 -2.57 1.41
N ARG A 253 -6.73 -1.29 1.00
CA ARG A 253 -7.20 -0.80 -0.31
C ARG A 253 -6.17 -1.06 -1.41
N ARG A 254 -5.97 -2.32 -1.75
CA ARG A 254 -4.89 -2.76 -2.66
C ARG A 254 -5.38 -3.52 -3.89
N VAL A 255 -4.47 -3.69 -4.84
CA VAL A 255 -4.59 -4.68 -5.90
C VAL A 255 -3.36 -5.59 -5.86
N GLU A 256 -3.58 -6.89 -6.01
CA GLU A 256 -2.52 -7.91 -6.13
C GLU A 256 -2.58 -8.55 -7.52
N ALA A 257 -1.44 -8.96 -8.06
CA ALA A 257 -1.32 -9.77 -9.26
C ALA A 257 -0.82 -11.16 -8.88
N GLU A 258 -1.68 -12.17 -8.98
CA GLU A 258 -1.31 -13.58 -8.87
C GLU A 258 -0.78 -14.07 -10.21
N ILE A 259 0.40 -14.69 -10.22
CA ILE A 259 0.97 -15.28 -11.42
C ILE A 259 0.29 -16.62 -11.69
N LEU A 260 -0.45 -16.72 -12.79
CA LEU A 260 -1.09 -17.97 -13.22
C LEU A 260 -0.09 -18.85 -13.97
N PHE A 261 0.71 -18.25 -14.85
CA PHE A 261 1.67 -18.97 -15.68
C PHE A 261 2.83 -18.07 -16.10
N ASN A 262 4.04 -18.65 -16.21
CA ASN A 262 5.21 -17.99 -16.77
C ASN A 262 6.27 -19.01 -17.24
N ASP A 263 6.65 -18.99 -18.53
CA ASP A 263 7.68 -19.89 -19.13
C ASP A 263 9.12 -19.35 -18.96
N SER A 264 9.35 -18.37 -18.09
CA SER A 264 10.68 -17.76 -17.78
C SER A 264 11.41 -17.06 -18.93
N LYS A 265 10.91 -17.13 -20.18
CA LYS A 265 11.51 -16.45 -21.34
C LYS A 265 11.31 -14.93 -21.26
N ARG A 266 12.42 -14.21 -21.16
CA ARG A 266 12.44 -12.73 -21.14
C ARG A 266 12.79 -12.17 -22.52
N LYS A 267 12.03 -11.16 -22.96
CA LYS A 267 12.36 -10.30 -24.10
C LYS A 267 12.90 -8.97 -23.61
N GLU A 268 13.70 -8.33 -24.44
CA GLU A 268 14.03 -6.93 -24.29
C GLU A 268 12.78 -6.11 -24.64
N ALA A 269 12.35 -5.26 -23.71
CA ALA A 269 11.24 -4.34 -23.91
C ALA A 269 11.65 -2.96 -23.41
N GLU A 270 11.35 -1.95 -24.22
CA GLU A 270 11.54 -0.54 -23.90
C GLU A 270 10.27 0.03 -23.26
N ALA A 271 10.43 1.02 -22.39
CA ALA A 271 9.29 1.72 -21.80
C ALA A 271 8.50 2.45 -22.91
N LYS A 272 7.18 2.26 -22.95
CA LYS A 272 6.31 3.00 -23.88
C LYS A 272 6.40 4.51 -23.62
N ALA A 273 6.44 5.28 -24.72
CA ALA A 273 6.64 6.72 -24.69
C ALA A 273 5.45 7.52 -24.13
N ARG A 274 4.21 6.97 -24.11
CA ARG A 274 3.02 7.63 -23.56
C ARG A 274 2.01 6.63 -23.00
N LEU A 275 1.68 6.77 -21.73
CA LEU A 275 0.66 5.98 -21.05
C LEU A 275 -0.71 6.65 -21.09
N ARG A 276 -1.74 5.81 -21.20
CA ARG A 276 -3.13 6.20 -21.04
C ARG A 276 -3.80 5.24 -20.09
N VAL A 277 -4.43 5.78 -19.05
CA VAL A 277 -5.20 5.02 -18.07
C VAL A 277 -6.65 5.43 -18.16
N GLU A 278 -7.54 4.44 -18.16
CA GLU A 278 -8.98 4.68 -18.09
C GLU A 278 -9.52 4.16 -16.74
N ALA A 279 -10.30 4.98 -16.04
CA ALA A 279 -10.85 4.61 -14.75
C ALA A 279 -12.30 5.11 -14.59
N PRO A 280 -13.22 4.31 -14.01
CA PRO A 280 -14.56 4.77 -13.70
C PRO A 280 -14.56 5.66 -12.45
N VAL A 281 -15.45 6.66 -12.47
CA VAL A 281 -15.79 7.50 -11.32
C VAL A 281 -17.11 7.00 -10.76
N MET A 282 -17.06 6.43 -9.56
CA MET A 282 -18.17 5.68 -8.98
C MET A 282 -19.14 6.55 -8.17
N ASN A 283 -18.69 7.66 -7.57
CA ASN A 283 -19.47 8.36 -6.53
C ASN A 283 -19.73 9.86 -6.79
N VAL A 284 -19.98 10.25 -8.04
CA VAL A 284 -20.45 11.61 -8.33
C VAL A 284 -21.97 11.63 -8.39
N GLN A 285 -22.58 12.07 -7.29
CA GLN A 285 -24.04 12.12 -7.13
C GLN A 285 -24.59 13.52 -7.34
N PHE A 286 -25.67 13.61 -8.13
CA PHE A 286 -26.44 14.83 -8.34
C PHE A 286 -27.73 14.79 -7.54
N ILE A 287 -28.31 15.96 -7.27
CA ILE A 287 -29.67 16.05 -6.76
C ILE A 287 -30.61 15.53 -7.86
N LYS A 288 -31.55 14.66 -7.47
CA LYS A 288 -32.50 14.01 -8.36
C LYS A 288 -33.16 14.98 -9.33
N GLY A 289 -33.16 14.61 -10.61
CA GLY A 289 -33.83 15.35 -11.70
C GLY A 289 -33.20 16.69 -12.06
N ASN A 290 -32.01 17.03 -11.56
CA ASN A 290 -31.31 18.24 -11.96
C ASN A 290 -29.78 18.08 -11.98
N ALA A 291 -29.07 19.15 -12.33
CA ALA A 291 -27.63 19.17 -12.53
C ALA A 291 -26.81 19.66 -11.31
N ARG A 292 -27.46 19.95 -10.18
CA ARG A 292 -26.77 20.38 -8.97
C ARG A 292 -26.16 19.18 -8.27
N LEU A 293 -24.91 19.30 -7.82
CA LEU A 293 -24.26 18.27 -7.03
C LEU A 293 -24.91 18.14 -5.65
N SER A 294 -25.05 16.90 -5.18
CA SER A 294 -25.30 16.61 -3.78
C SER A 294 -24.05 16.95 -2.92
N PRO A 295 -24.17 17.03 -1.58
CA PRO A 295 -23.01 17.23 -0.71
C PRO A 295 -21.94 16.14 -0.88
N SER A 296 -22.33 14.87 -1.04
CA SER A 296 -21.41 13.76 -1.33
C SER A 296 -20.72 13.93 -2.69
N GLY A 297 -21.48 14.33 -3.71
CA GLY A 297 -20.93 14.62 -5.05
C GLY A 297 -19.91 15.77 -5.05
N ASP A 298 -20.18 16.87 -4.34
CA ASP A 298 -19.23 18.00 -4.24
C ASP A 298 -17.96 17.60 -3.49
N PHE A 299 -18.10 16.81 -2.42
CA PHE A 299 -16.96 16.27 -1.68
C PHE A 299 -16.07 15.39 -2.57
N MET A 300 -16.68 14.45 -3.31
CA MET A 300 -15.93 13.57 -4.21
C MET A 300 -15.19 14.34 -5.31
N LEU A 301 -15.83 15.33 -5.93
CA LEU A 301 -15.15 16.18 -6.92
C LEU A 301 -14.06 17.06 -6.30
N SER A 302 -14.15 17.38 -5.01
CA SER A 302 -13.08 18.10 -4.30
C SER A 302 -11.81 17.25 -4.18
N LEU A 303 -11.95 15.97 -3.79
CA LEU A 303 -10.83 15.04 -3.73
C LEU A 303 -10.15 14.85 -5.10
N ILE A 304 -10.95 14.71 -6.16
CA ILE A 304 -10.44 14.60 -7.53
C ILE A 304 -9.75 15.91 -7.94
N ALA A 305 -10.31 17.08 -7.60
CA ALA A 305 -9.70 18.36 -7.89
C ALA A 305 -8.32 18.53 -7.25
N ASP A 306 -8.14 18.05 -6.01
CA ASP A 306 -6.85 18.06 -5.32
C ASP A 306 -5.81 17.21 -6.05
N MET A 307 -6.18 15.97 -6.42
CA MET A 307 -5.33 15.11 -7.25
C MET A 307 -4.91 15.79 -8.56
N LEU A 308 -5.85 16.44 -9.26
CA LEU A 308 -5.58 17.13 -10.53
C LEU A 308 -4.59 18.30 -10.39
N LYS A 309 -4.60 19.00 -9.25
CA LYS A 309 -3.70 20.14 -9.01
C LYS A 309 -2.27 19.69 -8.75
N GLU A 310 -2.10 18.52 -8.16
CA GLU A 310 -0.79 17.93 -7.82
C GLU A 310 -0.20 17.10 -8.96
N SER A 311 -1.02 16.68 -9.93
CA SER A 311 -0.56 15.88 -11.05
C SER A 311 0.25 16.72 -12.04
N GLU A 312 1.56 16.54 -12.03
CA GLU A 312 2.47 17.14 -13.01
C GLU A 312 2.49 16.32 -14.31
N GLY A 313 2.60 17.00 -15.47
CA GLY A 313 2.71 16.33 -16.77
C GLY A 313 1.46 15.60 -17.28
N LEU A 314 0.36 15.58 -16.54
CA LEU A 314 -0.86 14.86 -16.91
C LEU A 314 -1.99 15.78 -17.42
N PHE A 315 -2.89 15.18 -18.19
CA PHE A 315 -4.15 15.73 -18.68
C PHE A 315 -5.29 14.74 -18.42
N PHE A 316 -6.45 15.26 -18.00
CA PHE A 316 -7.59 14.45 -17.56
C PHE A 316 -8.82 14.70 -18.44
N GLU A 317 -9.33 13.68 -19.12
CA GLU A 317 -10.59 13.76 -19.86
C GLU A 317 -11.69 13.04 -19.09
N PHE A 318 -12.68 13.80 -18.63
CA PHE A 318 -13.89 13.26 -18.00
C PHE A 318 -14.95 13.04 -19.08
N GLU A 319 -15.46 11.82 -19.19
CA GLU A 319 -16.50 11.43 -20.12
C GLU A 319 -17.77 11.11 -19.35
N VAL A 320 -18.79 11.95 -19.52
CA VAL A 320 -20.11 11.80 -18.87
C VAL A 320 -21.04 11.10 -19.86
N TYR A 321 -21.47 9.89 -19.54
CA TYR A 321 -22.40 9.13 -20.37
C TYR A 321 -23.85 9.52 -20.07
N ASP A 322 -24.65 9.66 -21.12
CA ASP A 322 -26.10 9.84 -21.00
C ASP A 322 -26.80 8.50 -20.70
N ASN A 323 -26.74 8.05 -19.45
CA ASN A 323 -27.41 6.82 -18.99
C ASN A 323 -28.86 7.03 -18.54
N ILE A 324 -29.40 8.24 -18.64
CA ILE A 324 -30.75 8.57 -18.20
C ILE A 324 -31.70 8.93 -19.35
N ASN A 325 -31.23 8.82 -20.59
CA ASN A 325 -31.94 9.21 -21.80
C ASN A 325 -32.42 10.68 -21.77
N ASP A 326 -31.61 11.56 -21.19
CA ASP A 326 -31.83 13.01 -21.18
C ASP A 326 -30.50 13.70 -21.45
N SER A 327 -30.17 13.80 -22.73
CA SER A 327 -28.91 14.36 -23.22
C SER A 327 -28.72 15.81 -22.78
N ARG A 328 -29.82 16.57 -22.60
CA ARG A 328 -29.78 17.95 -22.12
C ARG A 328 -29.37 18.00 -20.65
N LEU A 329 -29.98 17.17 -19.81
CA LEU A 329 -29.63 17.09 -18.39
C LEU A 329 -28.19 16.56 -18.21
N SER A 330 -27.80 15.54 -18.98
CA SER A 330 -26.43 15.02 -18.98
C SER A 330 -25.39 16.08 -19.37
N ALA A 331 -25.70 16.94 -20.37
CA ALA A 331 -24.87 18.10 -20.71
C ALA A 331 -24.79 19.14 -19.58
N GLN A 332 -25.91 19.44 -18.91
CA GLN A 332 -25.91 20.34 -17.76
C GLN A 332 -25.05 19.80 -16.61
N ARG A 333 -25.07 18.49 -16.38
CA ARG A 333 -24.26 17.80 -15.36
C ARG A 333 -22.77 17.81 -15.70
N ALA A 334 -22.41 17.58 -16.96
CA ALA A 334 -21.04 17.75 -17.44
C ALA A 334 -20.54 19.19 -17.20
N SER A 335 -21.34 20.20 -17.54
CA SER A 335 -21.02 21.61 -17.23
C SER A 335 -20.92 21.88 -15.72
N ALA A 336 -21.71 21.19 -14.89
CA ALA A 336 -21.63 21.34 -13.44
C ALA A 336 -20.29 20.82 -12.90
N ILE A 337 -19.82 19.65 -13.36
CA ILE A 337 -18.50 19.10 -13.00
C ILE A 337 -17.39 20.09 -13.39
N GLU A 338 -17.41 20.59 -14.62
CA GLU A 338 -16.40 21.54 -15.10
C GLU A 338 -16.38 22.83 -14.26
N ARG A 339 -17.55 23.41 -13.97
CA ARG A 339 -17.65 24.60 -13.10
C ARG A 339 -17.13 24.31 -11.69
N THR A 340 -17.41 23.12 -11.15
CA THR A 340 -16.92 22.73 -9.82
C THR A 340 -15.40 22.67 -9.80
N PHE A 341 -14.75 22.02 -10.77
CA PHE A 341 -13.29 21.97 -10.84
C PHE A 341 -12.67 23.37 -10.96
N ARG A 342 -13.21 24.25 -11.82
CA ARG A 342 -12.77 25.64 -11.91
C ARG A 342 -12.91 26.39 -10.58
N LYS A 343 -14.06 26.23 -9.90
CA LYS A 343 -14.31 26.83 -8.58
C LYS A 343 -13.34 26.33 -7.50
N LYS A 344 -12.89 25.07 -7.59
CA LYS A 344 -11.91 24.45 -6.67
C LYS A 344 -10.45 24.76 -7.05
N GLY A 345 -10.23 25.62 -8.05
CA GLY A 345 -8.90 26.13 -8.42
C GLY A 345 -8.14 25.26 -9.42
N VAL A 346 -8.78 24.29 -10.08
CA VAL A 346 -8.14 23.47 -11.12
C VAL A 346 -7.96 24.30 -12.39
N LYS A 347 -6.73 24.34 -12.93
CA LYS A 347 -6.41 25.07 -14.17
C LYS A 347 -7.08 24.40 -15.39
N ASN A 348 -7.62 25.19 -16.32
CA ASN A 348 -8.33 24.68 -17.51
C ASN A 348 -7.48 23.81 -18.44
N ASN A 349 -6.15 23.94 -18.40
CA ASN A 349 -5.24 23.14 -19.21
C ASN A 349 -4.93 21.76 -18.59
N LEU A 350 -5.50 21.43 -17.43
CA LEU A 350 -5.34 20.13 -16.77
C LEU A 350 -6.45 19.16 -17.12
N PHE A 351 -7.64 19.63 -17.51
CA PHE A 351 -8.76 18.73 -17.74
C PHE A 351 -9.72 19.22 -18.83
N LYS A 352 -10.54 18.28 -19.31
CA LYS A 352 -11.70 18.54 -20.16
C LYS A 352 -12.84 17.64 -19.74
N VAL A 353 -14.08 18.11 -19.88
CA VAL A 353 -15.29 17.30 -19.67
C VAL A 353 -16.05 17.19 -20.99
N ASN A 354 -16.35 15.95 -21.41
CA ASN A 354 -17.11 15.63 -22.61
C ASN A 354 -18.40 14.91 -22.22
N THR A 355 -19.44 15.04 -23.04
CA THR A 355 -20.63 14.19 -22.98
C THR A 355 -20.60 13.13 -24.06
N LEU A 356 -20.99 11.91 -23.71
CA LEU A 356 -21.11 10.79 -24.63
C LEU A 356 -22.54 10.24 -24.61
N ALA A 357 -22.96 9.66 -25.72
CA ALA A 357 -24.25 9.00 -25.83
C ALA A 357 -24.34 7.77 -24.91
N TYR A 358 -25.58 7.33 -24.65
CA TYR A 358 -25.85 6.10 -23.92
C TYR A 358 -25.05 4.92 -24.47
N ARG A 359 -24.48 4.12 -23.55
CA ARG A 359 -23.86 2.84 -23.88
C ARG A 359 -24.80 1.71 -23.44
N PRO A 360 -25.12 0.73 -24.33
CA PRO A 360 -25.93 -0.42 -23.96
C PRO A 360 -25.38 -1.15 -22.71
N GLY A 361 -26.27 -1.47 -21.78
CA GLY A 361 -25.94 -2.21 -20.54
C GLY A 361 -25.65 -1.33 -19.32
N LEU A 362 -25.80 -0.01 -19.41
CA LEU A 362 -25.69 0.87 -18.26
C LEU A 362 -27.02 0.99 -17.51
N GLU A 363 -26.95 0.94 -16.19
CA GLU A 363 -28.12 1.16 -15.34
C GLU A 363 -28.61 2.61 -15.48
N GLN A 364 -29.93 2.77 -15.65
CA GLN A 364 -30.56 4.08 -15.76
C GLN A 364 -30.82 4.62 -14.36
N SER A 365 -30.00 5.57 -13.91
CA SER A 365 -30.13 6.19 -12.60
C SER A 365 -30.27 7.70 -12.71
N ALA A 366 -31.43 8.22 -12.30
CA ALA A 366 -31.72 9.66 -12.35
C ALA A 366 -30.79 10.51 -11.46
N ASP A 367 -30.05 9.90 -10.53
CA ASP A 367 -29.20 10.61 -9.56
C ASP A 367 -27.72 10.58 -9.96
N ILE A 368 -27.33 9.67 -10.85
CA ILE A 368 -25.93 9.38 -11.18
C ILE A 368 -25.77 9.24 -12.69
N ASN A 369 -24.85 10.03 -13.25
CA ASN A 369 -24.29 9.71 -14.57
C ASN A 369 -23.09 8.79 -14.39
N LEU A 370 -22.95 7.80 -15.26
CA LEU A 370 -21.68 7.10 -15.38
C LEU A 370 -20.64 8.11 -15.89
N ILE A 371 -19.54 8.23 -15.17
CA ILE A 371 -18.43 9.09 -15.55
C ILE A 371 -17.18 8.24 -15.65
N ARG A 372 -16.43 8.39 -16.73
CA ARG A 372 -15.11 7.79 -16.92
C ARG A 372 -14.07 8.90 -16.94
N VAL A 373 -12.88 8.62 -16.44
CA VAL A 373 -11.72 9.52 -16.55
C VAL A 373 -10.66 8.83 -17.38
N LYS A 374 -10.09 9.58 -18.33
CA LYS A 374 -8.87 9.20 -19.04
C LYS A 374 -7.73 10.07 -18.53
N LEU A 375 -6.69 9.44 -18.02
CA LEU A 375 -5.45 10.10 -17.61
C LEU A 375 -4.46 9.93 -18.76
N ILE A 376 -3.93 11.05 -19.24
CA ILE A 376 -3.11 11.12 -20.46
C ILE A 376 -1.83 11.90 -20.13
N GLU A 377 -0.67 11.33 -20.41
CA GLU A 377 0.62 12.06 -20.36
C GLU A 377 0.70 13.09 -21.50
N LYS A 378 1.12 14.32 -21.17
CA LYS A 378 1.22 15.45 -22.10
C LYS A 378 2.36 15.35 -23.11
#